data_AF-A0A844SR97-F1
#
_entry.id   AF-A0A844SR97-F1
#
_cell.length_a   1.000
_cell.length_b   1.000
_cell.length_c   1.000
_cell.angle_alpha   90.00
_cell.angle_beta   90.00
_cell.angle_gamma   90.00
#
_symmetry.space_group_name_H-M   'P 1'
#
loop_
_entity.id
_entity.type
_entity.pdbx_description
1 polymer ?
#
loop_
_entity_poly.entity_id
_entity_poly.type
_entity_poly.pdbx_seq_one_letter_code
_entity_poly.pdbx_strand_id
1 'polypeptide(L)' 'MTHSSWIEILRCPKCRRTGHAELSEVAPFRNRIVRVSEEFEIRADERGDDFQCRACKLPALP' A
#
# COMPACT_ATOMS: atom_id res chain seq x y z
N MET A 1 2.69 -22.21 -9.74
CA MET A 1 1.79 -21.04 -9.85
C MET A 1 2.69 -19.82 -9.81
N THR A 2 2.68 -18.99 -10.84
CA THR A 2 3.45 -17.74 -10.86
C THR A 2 2.84 -16.80 -9.82
N HIS A 3 3.50 -16.66 -8.67
CA HIS A 3 3.17 -15.59 -7.74
C HIS A 3 3.47 -14.27 -8.44
N SER A 4 2.42 -13.56 -8.85
CA SER A 4 2.53 -12.25 -9.46
C SER A 4 2.90 -11.27 -8.34
N SER A 5 4.05 -10.60 -8.47
CA SER A 5 4.39 -9.45 -7.65
C SER A 5 4.33 -8.19 -8.48
N TRP A 6 3.83 -7.10 -7.89
CA TRP A 6 3.75 -5.80 -8.54
C TRP A 6 4.03 -4.68 -7.55
N ILE A 7 4.29 -3.51 -8.11
CA ILE A 7 4.52 -2.28 -7.35
C ILE A 7 3.33 -1.37 -7.55
N GLU A 8 2.67 -1.00 -6.47
CA GLU A 8 1.70 0.10 -6.44
C GLU A 8 2.41 1.40 -6.07
N ILE A 9 2.09 2.47 -6.80
CA ILE A 9 2.53 3.81 -6.46
C ILE A 9 1.57 4.38 -5.44
N LEU A 10 2.10 4.97 -4.38
CA LEU A 10 1.31 5.60 -3.33
C LEU A 10 1.52 7.10 -3.37
N ARG A 11 0.45 7.85 -3.19
CA ARG A 11 0.48 9.31 -3.16
C ARG A 11 -0.34 9.86 -2.01
N CYS A 12 0.26 10.74 -1.21
CA CYS A 12 -0.52 11.50 -0.23
C CYS A 12 -1.28 12.64 -0.92
N PRO A 13 -2.61 12.75 -0.76
CA PRO A 13 -3.38 13.84 -1.35
C PRO A 13 -3.02 15.23 -0.77
N LYS A 14 -2.57 15.28 0.49
CA LYS A 14 -2.28 16.53 1.21
C LYS A 14 -0.86 17.03 1.00
N CYS A 15 0.15 16.23 1.36
CA CYS A 15 1.55 16.67 1.28
C CYS A 15 2.24 16.30 -0.04
N ARG A 16 1.52 15.62 -0.96
CA ARG A 16 1.98 15.23 -2.30
C ARG A 16 3.21 14.31 -2.32
N ARG A 17 3.67 13.82 -1.16
CA ARG A 17 4.69 12.77 -1.07
C ARG A 17 4.25 11.54 -1.84
N THR A 18 5.20 10.95 -2.53
CA THR A 18 5.04 9.72 -3.30
C THR A 18 5.87 8.62 -2.66
N GLY A 19 5.39 7.39 -2.75
CA GLY A 19 6.08 6.20 -2.30
C GLY A 19 5.63 5.02 -3.13
N HIS A 20 6.03 3.83 -2.73
CA HIS A 20 5.63 2.59 -3.36
C HIS A 20 5.32 1.52 -2.33
N ALA A 21 4.41 0.63 -2.68
CA ALA A 21 4.13 -0.62 -1.99
C ALA A 21 4.42 -1.78 -2.92
N GLU A 22 5.15 -2.77 -2.42
CA GLU A 22 5.38 -4.02 -3.12
C GLU A 22 4.34 -5.04 -2.63
N LEU A 23 3.56 -5.57 -3.56
CA LEU A 23 2.49 -6.52 -3.33
C LEU A 23 2.81 -7.84 -4.01
N SER A 24 2.31 -8.93 -3.43
CA SER A 24 2.37 -10.26 -4.02
C SER A 24 1.02 -10.95 -3.91
N GLU A 25 0.59 -11.63 -4.97
CA GLU A 25 -0.61 -12.45 -4.95
C GLU A 25 -0.36 -13.75 -4.18
N VAL A 26 -1.16 -13.99 -3.14
CA VAL A 26 -1.13 -15.24 -2.35
C VAL A 26 -2.29 -16.16 -2.74
N ALA A 27 -3.45 -15.58 -3.04
CA ALA A 27 -4.61 -16.24 -3.61
C ALA A 27 -5.44 -15.22 -4.41
N PRO A 28 -6.38 -15.65 -5.27
CA PRO A 28 -7.26 -14.74 -5.97
C PRO A 28 -7.94 -13.77 -4.99
N PHE A 29 -7.85 -12.46 -5.27
CA PHE A 29 -8.37 -11.36 -4.44
C PHE A 29 -7.73 -11.24 -3.04
N ARG A 30 -6.59 -11.91 -2.79
CA ARG A 30 -5.83 -11.81 -1.54
C ARG A 30 -4.36 -11.52 -1.83
N ASN A 31 -4.00 -10.28 -1.54
CA ASN A 31 -2.65 -9.78 -1.75
C ASN A 31 -1.92 -9.75 -0.40
N ARG A 32 -0.62 -9.97 -0.43
CA ARG A 32 0.28 -9.78 0.71
C ARG A 32 1.15 -8.57 0.45
N ILE A 33 1.20 -7.68 1.43
CA ILE A 33 2.14 -6.55 1.44
C ILE A 33 3.53 -7.08 1.81
N VAL A 34 4.47 -6.92 0.88
CA VAL A 34 5.87 -7.34 1.04
C VAL A 34 6.68 -6.21 1.66
N ARG A 35 6.50 -4.99 1.15
CA ARG A 35 7.20 -3.79 1.59
C ARG A 35 6.35 -2.55 1.33
N VAL A 36 6.54 -1.52 2.15
CA VAL A 36 5.98 -0.18 1.94
C VAL A 36 7.09 0.85 2.16
N SER A 37 7.08 1.94 1.39
CA SER A 37 8.01 3.06 1.60
C SER A 37 7.83 3.72 2.97
N GLU A 38 8.91 4.25 3.56
CA GLU A 38 8.93 4.74 4.94
C GLU A 38 8.00 5.94 5.22
N GLU A 39 7.59 6.66 4.17
CA GLU A 39 6.65 7.77 4.21
C GLU A 39 5.20 7.31 4.36
N PHE A 40 4.95 6.02 4.20
CA PHE A 40 3.63 5.39 4.26
C PHE A 40 3.64 4.25 5.29
N GLU A 41 2.47 3.93 5.80
CA GLU A 41 2.26 2.84 6.74
C GLU A 41 0.99 2.07 6.37
N ILE A 42 0.93 0.81 6.78
CA ILE A 42 -0.21 -0.06 6.56
C ILE A 42 -1.28 0.27 7.60
N ARG A 43 -2.51 0.45 7.15
CA ARG A 43 -3.70 0.60 7.98
C ARG A 43 -4.58 -0.61 7.75
N ALA A 44 -4.72 -1.45 8.77
CA ALA A 44 -5.72 -2.52 8.77
C ALA A 44 -7.08 -1.95 9.22
N ASP A 45 -8.11 -2.16 8.42
CA ASP A 45 -9.50 -1.90 8.79
C ASP A 45 -10.39 -3.14 8.56
N GLU A 46 -11.70 -3.01 8.80
CA GLU A 46 -12.66 -4.12 8.65
C GLU A 46 -12.77 -4.65 7.21
N ARG A 47 -12.29 -3.90 6.21
CA ARG A 47 -12.34 -4.24 4.78
C ARG A 47 -11.02 -4.83 4.27
N GLY A 48 -9.92 -4.63 5.00
CA GLY A 48 -8.61 -5.19 4.68
C GLY A 48 -7.46 -4.25 5.05
N ASP A 49 -6.30 -4.52 4.46
CA ASP A 49 -5.13 -3.66 4.58
C ASP A 49 -5.17 -2.57 3.50
N ASP A 50 -5.03 -1.31 3.92
CA ASP A 50 -4.91 -0.14 3.05
C ASP A 50 -3.64 0.64 3.40
N PHE A 51 -3.27 1.63 2.58
CA PHE A 51 -2.08 2.44 2.77
C PHE A 51 -2.44 3.85 3.25
N GLN A 52 -1.69 4.38 4.20
CA GLN A 52 -1.85 5.77 4.64
C GLN A 52 -0.50 6.50 4.73
N CYS A 53 -0.52 7.81 4.47
CA CYS A 53 0.66 8.64 4.66
C CYS A 53 0.99 8.77 6.15
N ARG A 54 2.21 8.42 6.53
CA ARG A 54 2.69 8.44 7.91
C ARG A 54 2.63 9.82 8.56
N ALA A 55 2.90 10.86 7.78
CA ALA A 55 2.93 12.25 8.25
C ALA A 55 1.54 12.89 8.34
N CYS A 56 0.70 12.67 7.32
CA CYS A 56 -0.62 13.31 7.24
C CYS A 56 -1.73 12.49 7.88
N LYS A 57 -1.50 11.19 8.15
CA LYS A 57 -2.51 10.22 8.61
C LYS A 57 -3.76 10.21 7.73
N LEU A 58 -3.54 10.38 6.43
CA LEU A 58 -4.58 10.34 5.39
C LEU A 58 -4.35 9.12 4.49
N PRO A 59 -5.43 8.50 3.97
CA PRO A 59 -5.31 7.43 2.99
C PRO A 59 -4.45 7.84 1.80
N ALA A 60 -3.61 6.92 1.34
CA ALA A 60 -2.86 7.07 0.12
C ALA A 60 -3.79 6.91 -1.07
N LEU A 61 -3.53 7.64 -2.13
CA LEU A 61 -4.12 7.41 -3.44
C LEU A 61 -3.15 6.58 -4.28
N PRO A 62 -3.65 5.69 -5.14
CA PRO A 62 -2.83 5.07 -6.19
C PRO A 62 -2.30 6.11 -7.19
#